data_AF-A0A9P7L627-F1
#
_entry.id   AF-A0A9P7L627-F1
#
_cell.length_a   1.000
_cell.length_b   1.000
_cell.length_c   1.000
_cell.angle_alpha   90.00
_cell.angle_beta   90.00
_cell.angle_gamma   90.00
#
_symmetry.space_group_name_H-M   'P 1'
#
loop_
_entity.id
_entity.type
_entity.pdbx_description
1 polymer ?
#
loop_
_entity_poly.entity_id
_entity_poly.type
_entity_poly.pdbx_seq_one_letter_code
_entity_poly.pdbx_strand_id
1 'polypeptide(L)'
;MTDSRDLNPAVMAARAIMISQARYRNTKEKPLTIRAAAERYGASKTSIGCHLQSMKLLGKPAFSDNSVGRPRNLDEAEERAVVAYIVWLERAGFPCNQQLIEAAANDLRASRTPPEGPVGDSWYRRFLRDNPQLQKKKLVRAFDRDRAGFEAGDISNLEQFYTDLGVVAEEREIEASQIFNADECGIR
;
A
#
# COMPACT_ATOMS: atom_id res chain seq x y z
N MET A 1 14.71 22.46 5.74
CA MET A 1 13.49 21.84 5.15
C MET A 1 12.31 22.68 5.59
N THR A 2 11.70 23.44 4.69
CA THR A 2 10.48 24.22 4.98
C THR A 2 9.31 23.24 5.07
N ASP A 3 8.66 23.17 6.24
CA ASP A 3 7.45 22.36 6.43
C ASP A 3 6.40 22.82 5.39
N SER A 4 5.75 21.90 4.68
CA SER A 4 4.70 22.24 3.70
C SER A 4 3.58 23.08 4.31
N ARG A 5 3.37 22.91 5.62
CA ARG A 5 2.46 23.71 6.45
C ARG A 5 2.82 25.19 6.50
N ASP A 6 4.10 25.52 6.32
CA ASP A 6 4.63 26.89 6.38
C ASP A 6 4.46 27.66 5.08
N LEU A 7 4.13 26.96 3.98
CA LEU A 7 3.83 27.57 2.69
C LEU A 7 2.41 28.14 2.60
N ASN A 8 1.51 27.79 3.54
CA ASN A 8 0.13 28.27 3.53
C ASN A 8 0.06 29.75 3.98
N PRO A 9 -0.45 30.68 3.14
CA PRO A 9 -0.55 32.10 3.47
C PRO A 9 -1.34 32.39 4.76
N ALA A 10 -2.37 31.59 5.07
CA ALA A 10 -3.16 31.77 6.29
C ALA A 10 -2.39 31.36 7.56
N VAL A 11 -1.51 30.35 7.46
CA VAL A 11 -0.65 29.89 8.56
C VAL A 11 0.45 30.92 8.82
N MET A 12 1.06 31.46 7.76
CA MET A 12 2.04 32.55 7.87
C MET A 12 1.43 33.79 8.53
N ALA A 13 0.23 34.18 8.10
CA ALA A 13 -0.51 35.29 8.70
C ALA A 13 -0.80 35.07 10.18
N ALA A 14 -1.26 33.88 10.57
CA ALA A 14 -1.53 33.54 11.97
C ALA A 14 -0.25 33.60 12.84
N ARG A 15 0.89 33.10 12.33
CA ARG A 15 2.18 33.22 13.01
C ARG A 15 2.65 34.67 13.14
N ALA A 16 2.50 35.48 12.09
CA ALA A 16 2.85 36.89 12.12
C ALA A 16 2.04 37.65 13.19
N ILE A 17 0.75 37.32 13.35
CA ILE A 17 -0.09 37.85 14.43
C ILE A 17 0.48 37.43 15.80
N MET A 18 0.78 36.15 16.03
CA MET A 18 1.36 35.70 17.31
C MET A 18 2.69 36.39 17.65
N ILE A 19 3.58 36.53 16.66
CA ILE A 19 4.86 37.24 16.84
C ILE A 19 4.61 38.70 17.20
N SER A 20 3.68 39.38 16.52
CA SER A 20 3.35 40.78 16.83
C SER A 20 2.74 40.93 18.24
N GLN A 21 1.91 39.98 18.68
CA GLN A 21 1.34 39.96 20.03
C GLN A 21 2.42 39.73 21.10
N ALA A 22 3.40 38.87 20.83
CA ALA A 22 4.54 38.68 21.72
C ALA A 22 5.41 39.94 21.82
N ARG A 23 5.68 40.59 20.67
CA ARG A 23 6.47 41.84 20.60
C ARG A 23 5.79 43.01 21.29
N TYR A 24 4.46 43.08 21.29
CA TYR A 24 3.70 44.15 21.95
C TYR A 24 4.10 44.33 23.42
N ARG A 25 4.43 43.25 24.13
CA ARG A 25 4.88 43.30 25.53
C ARG A 25 6.16 44.15 25.70
N ASN A 26 7.02 44.17 24.70
CA ASN A 26 8.31 44.86 24.74
C ASN A 26 8.26 46.22 24.03
N THR A 27 7.62 46.31 22.86
CA THR A 27 7.64 47.51 22.02
C THR A 27 6.46 48.44 22.24
N LYS A 28 5.38 47.98 22.90
CA LYS A 28 4.08 48.67 23.03
C LYS A 28 3.43 49.08 21.69
N GLU A 29 3.91 48.55 20.56
CA GLU A 29 3.32 48.77 19.23
C GLU A 29 2.07 47.90 19.04
N LYS A 30 0.98 48.49 18.53
CA LYS A 30 -0.29 47.78 18.36
C LYS A 30 -0.08 46.48 17.54
N PRO A 31 -0.51 45.31 18.06
CA PRO A 31 -0.28 44.04 17.37
C PRO A 31 -1.07 43.97 16.06
N LEU A 32 -0.58 43.15 15.14
CA LEU A 32 -1.20 42.94 13.84
C LEU A 32 -2.61 42.34 14.02
N THR A 33 -3.61 42.99 13.45
CA THR A 33 -5.00 42.49 13.50
C THR A 33 -5.23 41.43 12.43
N ILE A 34 -6.25 40.58 12.62
CA ILE A 34 -6.64 39.56 11.64
C ILE A 34 -6.98 40.20 10.29
N ARG A 35 -7.62 41.39 10.29
CA ARG A 35 -7.99 42.10 9.06
C ARG A 35 -6.76 42.59 8.30
N ALA A 36 -5.82 43.22 8.99
CA ALA A 36 -4.57 43.68 8.40
C ALA A 36 -3.68 42.52 7.91
N ALA A 37 -3.68 41.41 8.64
CA ALA A 37 -2.98 40.20 8.22
C ALA A 37 -3.62 39.55 6.97
N ALA A 38 -4.96 39.51 6.90
CA ALA A 38 -5.67 39.00 5.73
C ALA A 38 -5.32 39.77 4.45
N GLU A 39 -5.26 41.11 4.55
CA GLU A 39 -4.86 41.98 3.45
C GLU A 39 -3.38 41.80 3.07
N ARG A 40 -2.48 41.75 4.07
CA ARG A 40 -1.03 41.60 3.83
C ARG A 40 -0.65 40.26 3.20
N TYR A 41 -1.31 39.17 3.59
CA TYR A 41 -0.96 37.81 3.17
C TYR A 41 -1.92 37.23 2.14
N GLY A 42 -2.95 37.96 1.71
CA GLY A 42 -3.92 37.50 0.72
C GLY A 42 -4.70 36.25 1.16
N ALA A 43 -5.01 36.13 2.45
CA ALA A 43 -5.65 34.94 3.04
C ALA A 43 -7.00 35.25 3.69
N SER A 44 -7.90 34.26 3.71
CA SER A 44 -9.23 34.43 4.32
C SER A 44 -9.13 34.67 5.82
N LYS A 45 -9.89 35.66 6.32
CA LYS A 45 -10.00 35.99 7.75
C LYS A 45 -10.42 34.79 8.60
N THR A 46 -11.32 33.94 8.08
CA THR A 46 -11.80 32.75 8.79
C THR A 46 -10.68 31.70 8.91
N SER A 47 -9.94 31.44 7.82
CA SER A 47 -8.82 30.51 7.82
C SER A 47 -7.70 30.96 8.78
N ILE A 48 -7.35 32.24 8.76
CA ILE A 48 -6.39 32.83 9.71
C ILE A 48 -6.87 32.64 11.15
N GLY A 49 -8.16 32.90 11.42
CA GLY A 49 -8.77 32.72 12.74
C GLY A 49 -8.70 31.28 13.24
N CYS A 50 -9.06 30.31 12.40
CA CYS A 50 -8.99 28.88 12.72
C CYS A 50 -7.56 28.44 13.06
N HIS A 51 -6.58 28.80 12.22
CA HIS A 51 -5.18 28.47 12.49
C HIS A 51 -4.65 29.16 13.75
N LEU A 52 -4.99 30.44 13.97
CA LEU A 52 -4.59 31.20 15.16
C LEU A 52 -5.13 30.55 16.44
N GLN A 53 -6.40 30.14 16.45
CA GLN A 53 -7.02 29.47 17.59
C GLN A 53 -6.36 28.12 17.87
N SER A 54 -6.14 27.30 16.83
CA SER A 54 -5.42 26.03 16.97
C SER A 54 -3.99 26.21 17.47
N MET A 55 -3.24 27.20 16.96
CA MET A 55 -1.88 27.46 17.43
C MET A 55 -1.84 27.89 18.90
N LYS A 56 -2.83 28.66 19.36
CA LYS A 56 -2.94 29.08 20.77
C LYS A 56 -3.30 27.92 21.70
N LEU A 57 -4.18 27.02 21.26
CA LEU A 57 -4.68 25.91 22.08
C LEU A 57 -3.78 24.67 22.04
N LEU A 58 -3.33 24.28 20.85
CA LEU A 58 -2.65 23.02 20.57
C LEU A 58 -1.17 23.20 20.19
N GLY A 59 -0.68 24.43 20.08
CA GLY A 59 0.70 24.71 19.65
C GLY A 59 0.99 24.44 18.17
N LYS A 60 0.00 23.97 17.40
CA LYS A 60 0.14 23.64 15.98
C LYS A 60 -0.97 24.26 15.11
N PRO A 61 -0.70 24.54 13.82
CA PRO A 61 -1.72 25.03 12.91
C PRO A 61 -2.88 24.04 12.76
N ALA A 62 -4.08 24.56 12.47
CA ALA A 62 -5.30 23.77 12.22
C ALA A 62 -5.24 22.95 10.91
N PHE A 63 -4.33 21.98 10.83
CA PHE A 63 -4.33 20.94 9.82
C PHE A 63 -4.81 19.64 10.45
N SER A 64 -5.57 18.84 9.69
CA SER A 64 -5.82 17.46 10.09
C SER A 64 -4.52 16.67 9.92
N ASP A 65 -4.10 15.96 10.96
CA ASP A 65 -3.06 14.94 10.83
C ASP A 65 -3.60 13.69 10.10
N ASN A 66 -4.92 13.55 10.04
CA ASN A 66 -5.59 12.49 9.31
C ASN A 66 -5.60 12.75 7.79
N SER A 67 -5.55 11.67 7.01
CA SER A 67 -5.68 11.72 5.55
C SER A 67 -6.97 12.44 5.16
N VAL A 68 -6.88 13.38 4.22
CA VAL A 68 -8.04 14.09 3.69
C VAL A 68 -8.92 13.11 2.90
N GLY A 69 -10.17 12.92 3.33
CA GLY A 69 -11.17 12.15 2.59
C GLY A 69 -11.98 11.17 3.44
N ARG A 70 -12.71 10.28 2.76
CA ARG A 70 -13.50 9.22 3.40
C ARG A 70 -12.58 8.32 4.23
N PRO A 71 -12.98 7.92 5.45
CA PRO A 71 -12.26 6.91 6.23
C PRO A 71 -11.91 5.69 5.39
N ARG A 72 -10.73 5.10 5.65
CA ARG A 72 -10.30 3.89 4.95
C ARG A 72 -11.26 2.75 5.35
N ASN A 73 -11.48 1.79 4.43
CA ASN A 73 -12.40 0.67 4.69
C ASN A 73 -11.86 -0.29 5.76
N LEU A 74 -10.55 -0.30 5.97
CA LEU A 74 -9.86 -1.05 7.01
C LEU A 74 -9.00 -0.09 7.82
N ASP A 75 -8.84 -0.43 9.10
CA ASP A 75 -7.93 0.26 9.99
C ASP A 75 -6.48 -0.19 9.71
N GLU A 76 -5.49 0.57 10.18
CA GLU A 76 -4.09 0.26 9.88
C GLU A 76 -3.67 -1.14 10.36
N ALA A 77 -4.18 -1.58 11.52
CA ALA A 77 -3.93 -2.91 12.07
C ALA A 77 -4.55 -4.02 11.22
N GLU A 78 -5.78 -3.83 10.76
CA GLU A 78 -6.49 -4.78 9.91
C GLU A 78 -5.86 -4.87 8.52
N GLU A 79 -5.52 -3.72 7.92
CA GLU A 79 -4.83 -3.70 6.63
C GLU A 79 -3.50 -4.44 6.72
N ARG A 80 -2.74 -4.24 7.81
CA ARG A 80 -1.51 -4.99 8.09
C ARG A 80 -1.76 -6.48 8.26
N ALA A 81 -2.86 -6.88 8.90
CA ALA A 81 -3.25 -8.29 9.05
C ALA A 81 -3.56 -8.93 7.70
N VAL A 82 -4.32 -8.26 6.83
CA VAL A 82 -4.62 -8.74 5.47
C VAL A 82 -3.33 -8.85 4.65
N VAL A 83 -2.44 -7.86 4.71
CA VAL A 83 -1.14 -7.93 4.03
C VAL A 83 -0.30 -9.11 4.53
N ALA A 84 -0.24 -9.33 5.85
CA ALA A 84 0.50 -10.44 6.44
C ALA A 84 -0.08 -11.80 6.01
N TYR A 85 -1.41 -11.92 5.94
CA TYR A 85 -2.10 -13.10 5.45
C TYR A 85 -1.74 -13.41 3.99
N ILE A 86 -1.73 -12.41 3.11
CA ILE A 86 -1.33 -12.56 1.70
C ILE A 86 0.13 -13.02 1.59
N VAL A 87 1.03 -12.40 2.35
CA VAL A 87 2.46 -12.78 2.37
C VAL A 87 2.66 -14.20 2.89
N TRP A 88 1.88 -14.62 3.89
CA TRP A 88 1.95 -15.97 4.43
C TRP A 88 1.48 -17.01 3.40
N LEU A 89 0.35 -16.78 2.73
CA LEU A 89 -0.16 -17.66 1.67
C LEU A 89 0.87 -17.85 0.56
N GLU A 90 1.51 -16.78 0.12
CA GLU A 90 2.56 -16.82 -0.90
C GLU A 90 3.78 -17.62 -0.44
N ARG A 91 4.23 -17.43 0.80
CA ARG A 91 5.37 -18.20 1.35
C ARG A 91 5.07 -19.69 1.44
N ALA A 92 3.81 -20.02 1.71
CA ALA A 92 3.28 -21.38 1.75
C ALA A 92 2.97 -21.96 0.35
N GLY A 93 3.09 -21.18 -0.73
CA GLY A 93 2.85 -21.63 -2.10
C GLY A 93 1.38 -21.64 -2.53
N PHE A 94 0.47 -21.06 -1.74
CA PHE A 94 -0.94 -20.97 -2.10
C PHE A 94 -1.23 -19.70 -2.92
N PRO A 95 -1.97 -19.81 -4.04
CA PRO A 95 -2.37 -18.63 -4.81
C PRO A 95 -3.36 -17.79 -4.01
N CYS A 96 -3.10 -16.49 -3.90
CA CYS A 96 -3.99 -15.55 -3.24
C CYS A 96 -4.88 -14.83 -4.27
N ASN A 97 -6.14 -15.26 -4.38
CA ASN A 97 -7.12 -14.70 -5.30
C ASN A 97 -7.83 -13.47 -4.70
N GLN A 98 -8.34 -12.57 -5.55
CA GLN A 98 -9.08 -11.37 -5.12
C GLN A 98 -10.23 -11.70 -4.15
N GLN A 99 -11.03 -12.71 -4.47
CA GLN A 99 -12.18 -13.13 -3.64
C GLN A 99 -11.75 -13.52 -2.22
N LEU A 100 -10.60 -14.18 -2.07
CA LEU A 100 -10.07 -14.59 -0.78
C LEU A 100 -9.62 -13.38 0.05
N ILE A 101 -9.01 -12.40 -0.60
CA ILE A 101 -8.56 -11.15 0.02
C ILE A 101 -9.76 -10.31 0.49
N GLU A 102 -10.80 -10.23 -0.34
CA GLU A 102 -12.06 -9.56 0.00
C GLU A 102 -12.79 -10.27 1.14
N ALA A 103 -12.85 -11.61 1.14
CA ALA A 103 -13.42 -12.39 2.23
C ALA A 103 -12.69 -12.12 3.55
N ALA A 104 -11.37 -12.21 3.57
CA ALA A 104 -10.58 -11.92 4.77
C ALA A 104 -10.80 -10.49 5.30
N ALA A 105 -10.92 -9.51 4.40
CA ALA A 105 -11.24 -8.14 4.78
C ALA A 105 -12.68 -8.01 5.33
N ASN A 106 -13.65 -8.70 4.73
CA ASN A 106 -15.03 -8.70 5.19
C ASN A 106 -15.19 -9.37 6.56
N ASP A 107 -14.45 -10.45 6.83
CA ASP A 107 -14.45 -11.12 8.13
C ASP A 107 -13.95 -10.19 9.24
N LEU A 108 -12.87 -9.43 8.97
CA LEU A 108 -12.37 -8.42 9.90
C LEU A 108 -13.43 -7.33 10.17
N ARG A 109 -14.08 -6.81 9.11
CA ARG A 109 -15.12 -5.79 9.26
C ARG A 109 -16.37 -6.30 9.98
N ALA A 110 -16.75 -7.55 9.75
CA ALA A 110 -17.84 -8.22 10.46
C ALA A 110 -17.50 -8.46 11.94
N SER A 111 -16.22 -8.64 12.27
CA SER A 111 -15.76 -8.83 13.65
C SER A 111 -15.72 -7.54 14.50
N ARG A 112 -15.87 -6.36 13.86
CA ARG A 112 -15.87 -5.06 14.57
C ARG A 112 -17.05 -4.92 15.51
N THR A 113 -16.92 -4.01 16.48
CA THR A 113 -18.01 -3.62 17.38
C THR A 113 -18.23 -2.10 17.28
N PRO A 114 -19.29 -1.63 16.61
CA PRO A 114 -20.31 -2.39 15.89
C PRO A 114 -19.78 -3.02 14.58
N PRO A 115 -20.44 -4.09 14.07
CA PRO A 115 -20.04 -4.73 12.83
C PRO A 115 -20.25 -3.79 11.65
N GLU A 116 -19.31 -3.81 10.70
CA GLU A 116 -19.44 -3.06 9.45
C GLU A 116 -19.81 -3.96 8.29
N GLY A 117 -20.51 -3.36 7.31
CA GLY A 117 -20.86 -4.04 6.05
C GLY A 117 -19.64 -4.37 5.19
N PRO A 118 -19.84 -5.15 4.11
CA PRO A 118 -18.76 -5.61 3.25
C PRO A 118 -18.03 -4.47 2.54
N VAL A 119 -16.81 -4.77 2.05
CA VAL A 119 -16.05 -3.88 1.18
C VAL A 119 -16.75 -3.71 -0.17
N GLY A 120 -16.67 -2.51 -0.75
CA GLY A 120 -17.25 -2.25 -2.07
C GLY A 120 -16.33 -2.66 -3.22
N ASP A 121 -16.87 -2.81 -4.42
CA ASP A 121 -16.20 -3.38 -5.62
C ASP A 121 -14.87 -2.72 -6.02
N SER A 122 -14.70 -1.43 -5.71
CA SER A 122 -13.47 -0.68 -6.01
C SER A 122 -12.39 -0.80 -4.94
N TRP A 123 -12.71 -1.40 -3.80
CA TRP A 123 -11.81 -1.50 -2.65
C TRP A 123 -10.54 -2.26 -3.00
N TYR A 124 -10.64 -3.44 -3.61
CA TYR A 124 -9.47 -4.27 -3.90
C TYR A 124 -8.43 -3.53 -4.77
N ARG A 125 -8.91 -2.81 -5.80
CA ARG A 125 -8.04 -1.99 -6.67
C ARG A 125 -7.34 -0.88 -5.89
N ARG A 126 -8.04 -0.24 -4.94
CA ARG A 126 -7.47 0.80 -4.07
C ARG A 126 -6.52 0.22 -3.05
N PHE A 127 -6.86 -0.92 -2.43
CA PHE A 127 -6.01 -1.65 -1.49
C PHE A 127 -4.67 -2.01 -2.14
N LEU A 128 -4.68 -2.53 -3.37
CA LEU A 128 -3.44 -2.79 -4.11
C LEU A 128 -2.66 -1.50 -4.43
N ARG A 129 -3.33 -0.38 -4.75
CA ARG A 129 -2.68 0.90 -4.98
C ARG A 129 -1.96 1.43 -3.75
N ASP A 130 -2.62 1.30 -2.60
CA ASP A 130 -2.09 1.75 -1.32
C ASP A 130 -0.99 0.79 -0.79
N ASN A 131 -0.94 -0.46 -1.29
CA ASN A 131 0.04 -1.49 -0.92
C ASN A 131 0.89 -1.94 -2.14
N PRO A 132 1.80 -1.09 -2.64
CA PRO A 132 2.62 -1.38 -3.83
C PRO A 132 3.53 -2.63 -3.67
N GLN A 133 3.85 -3.03 -2.45
CA GLN A 133 4.56 -4.28 -2.13
C GLN A 133 3.82 -5.54 -2.58
N LEU A 134 2.50 -5.46 -2.75
CA LEU A 134 1.66 -6.56 -3.25
C LEU A 134 1.52 -6.53 -4.78
N GLN A 135 1.66 -5.37 -5.42
CA GLN A 135 1.49 -5.23 -6.87
C GLN A 135 2.56 -5.97 -7.68
N LYS A 136 3.80 -5.97 -7.17
CA LYS A 136 4.96 -6.59 -7.86
C LYS A 136 4.91 -8.11 -7.89
N LYS A 137 3.97 -8.73 -7.16
CA LYS A 137 3.88 -10.18 -6.97
C LYS A 137 3.01 -10.89 -8.00
N LYS A 138 2.53 -10.18 -9.03
CA LYS A 138 1.73 -10.73 -10.13
C LYS A 138 2.51 -11.57 -11.16
N LEU A 139 3.80 -11.85 -10.96
CA LEU A 139 4.64 -12.44 -12.02
C LEU A 139 5.46 -13.68 -11.63
N VAL A 140 5.44 -14.13 -10.38
CA VAL A 140 5.96 -15.47 -10.09
C VAL A 140 4.78 -16.40 -10.20
N ARG A 141 4.60 -16.97 -11.40
CA ARG A 141 3.71 -18.12 -11.61
C ARG A 141 3.90 -19.06 -10.43
N ALA A 142 2.81 -19.47 -9.81
CA ALA A 142 2.78 -20.58 -8.84
C ALA A 142 3.30 -21.92 -9.43
N PHE A 143 3.77 -21.90 -10.68
CA PHE A 143 4.34 -23.02 -11.42
C PHE A 143 5.88 -23.10 -11.35
N ASP A 144 6.58 -22.04 -10.94
CA ASP A 144 8.04 -22.00 -11.10
C ASP A 144 8.82 -22.44 -9.85
N ARG A 145 8.19 -22.60 -8.68
CA ARG A 145 8.93 -22.98 -7.46
C ARG A 145 9.22 -24.48 -7.37
N ASP A 146 8.24 -25.31 -7.74
CA ASP A 146 8.44 -26.76 -7.83
C ASP A 146 9.38 -27.10 -9.00
N ARG A 147 9.29 -26.33 -10.08
CA ARG A 147 10.23 -26.39 -11.21
C ARG A 147 11.64 -25.92 -10.82
N ALA A 148 11.79 -24.83 -10.07
CA ALA A 148 13.08 -24.34 -9.61
C ALA A 148 13.74 -25.27 -8.55
N GLY A 149 12.94 -25.97 -7.75
CA GLY A 149 13.45 -27.00 -6.84
C GLY A 149 13.97 -28.24 -7.58
N PHE A 150 13.32 -28.62 -8.69
CA PHE A 150 13.74 -29.72 -9.55
C PHE A 150 14.91 -29.34 -10.48
N GLU A 151 14.92 -28.12 -11.03
CA GLU A 151 16.01 -27.59 -11.89
C GLU A 151 17.29 -27.25 -11.09
N ALA A 152 17.19 -27.03 -9.78
CA ALA A 152 18.36 -26.95 -8.89
C ALA A 152 18.91 -28.34 -8.50
N GLY A 153 18.13 -29.40 -8.73
CA GLY A 153 18.45 -30.79 -8.48
C GLY A 153 19.06 -31.46 -9.71
N ASP A 154 20.35 -31.18 -9.93
CA ASP A 154 21.28 -32.01 -10.70
C ASP A 154 21.04 -32.06 -12.23
N ILE A 155 21.35 -30.93 -12.89
CA ILE A 155 21.46 -30.81 -14.35
C ILE A 155 22.22 -32.00 -14.96
N SER A 156 23.23 -32.52 -14.26
CA SER A 156 24.02 -33.67 -14.71
C SER A 156 23.21 -34.96 -14.84
N ASN A 157 22.22 -35.20 -13.98
CA ASN A 157 21.33 -36.37 -14.12
C ASN A 157 20.40 -36.22 -15.34
N LEU A 158 19.98 -35.00 -15.65
CA LEU A 158 19.16 -34.71 -16.82
C LEU A 158 19.97 -34.88 -18.13
N GLU A 159 21.21 -34.37 -18.13
CA GLU A 159 22.15 -34.55 -19.24
C GLU A 159 22.48 -36.03 -19.46
N GLN A 160 22.72 -36.78 -18.39
CA GLN A 160 22.98 -38.22 -18.47
C GLN A 160 21.76 -38.98 -19.02
N PHE A 161 20.56 -38.66 -18.53
CA PHE A 161 19.33 -39.29 -18.99
C PHE A 161 19.11 -39.10 -20.51
N TYR A 162 19.26 -37.87 -21.02
CA TYR A 162 19.11 -37.63 -22.46
C TYR A 162 20.24 -38.23 -23.30
N THR A 163 21.44 -38.33 -22.74
CA THR A 163 22.57 -39.03 -23.37
C THR A 163 22.27 -40.52 -23.53
N ASP A 164 21.85 -41.18 -22.45
CA ASP A 164 21.53 -42.60 -22.43
C ASP A 164 20.32 -42.90 -23.32
N LEU A 165 19.31 -42.03 -23.31
CA LEU A 165 18.14 -42.13 -24.19
C LEU A 165 18.54 -42.04 -25.67
N GLY A 166 19.48 -41.16 -26.01
CA GLY A 166 20.01 -41.02 -27.36
C GLY A 166 20.72 -42.29 -27.84
N VAL A 167 21.57 -42.89 -27.00
CA VAL A 167 22.25 -44.16 -27.30
C VAL A 167 21.23 -45.28 -27.55
N VAL A 168 20.24 -45.43 -26.67
CA VAL A 168 19.21 -46.47 -26.81
C VAL A 168 18.36 -46.26 -28.07
N ALA A 169 18.03 -45.01 -28.41
CA ALA A 169 17.27 -44.69 -29.61
C ALA A 169 18.06 -45.07 -30.88
N GLU A 170 19.37 -44.79 -30.91
CA GLU A 170 20.24 -45.14 -32.03
C GLU A 170 20.45 -46.66 -32.15
N GLU A 171 20.77 -47.35 -31.06
CA GLU A 171 20.98 -48.82 -31.04
C GLU A 171 19.74 -49.61 -31.46
N ARG A 172 18.55 -49.06 -31.20
CA ARG A 172 17.26 -49.72 -31.47
C ARG A 172 16.55 -49.18 -32.70
N GLU A 173 17.18 -48.29 -33.46
CA GLU A 173 16.62 -47.63 -34.65
C GLU A 173 15.23 -47.01 -34.36
N ILE A 174 15.06 -46.40 -33.18
CA ILE A 174 13.81 -45.76 -32.77
C ILE A 174 13.77 -44.35 -33.34
N GLU A 175 12.83 -44.11 -34.26
CA GLU A 175 12.59 -42.78 -34.80
C GLU A 175 11.75 -41.93 -33.83
N ALA A 176 11.88 -40.61 -33.91
CA ALA A 176 11.04 -39.67 -33.15
C ALA A 176 9.52 -39.91 -33.35
N SER A 177 9.11 -40.46 -34.50
CA SER A 177 7.73 -40.85 -34.80
C SER A 177 7.20 -41.97 -33.90
N GLN A 178 8.10 -42.73 -33.26
CA GLN A 178 7.81 -43.89 -32.41
C GLN A 178 7.92 -43.56 -30.90
N ILE A 179 8.29 -42.32 -30.56
CA ILE A 179 8.38 -41.87 -29.17
C ILE A 179 7.05 -41.22 -28.79
N PHE A 180 6.32 -41.86 -27.88
CA PHE A 180 5.03 -41.36 -27.41
C PHE A 180 5.17 -40.74 -26.03
N ASN A 181 4.65 -39.52 -25.88
CA ASN A 181 4.49 -38.93 -24.56
C ASN A 181 3.20 -39.45 -23.92
N ALA A 182 3.30 -39.97 -22.70
CA ALA A 182 2.16 -40.32 -21.88
C ALA A 182 2.20 -39.44 -20.63
N ASP A 183 1.34 -38.42 -20.60
CA ASP A 183 1.07 -37.66 -19.38
C ASP A 183 -0.38 -37.86 -18.94
N GLU A 184 -0.59 -37.76 -17.62
CA GLU A 184 -1.93 -37.73 -17.07
C GLU A 184 -2.43 -36.28 -17.07
N CYS A 185 -3.22 -35.93 -18.08
CA CYS A 185 -3.99 -34.70 -18.05
C CYS A 185 -5.19 -34.86 -17.10
N GLY A 186 -5.19 -34.12 -15.99
CA GLY A 186 -6.27 -34.14 -15.00
C GLY A 186 -7.65 -33.87 -15.61
N ILE A 187 -8.67 -34.60 -15.14
CA ILE A 187 -10.06 -34.45 -15.58
C ILE A 187 -10.64 -33.20 -14.88
N ARG A 188 -11.33 -32.35 -15.66
CA ARG A 188 -12.08 -31.19 -15.13
C ARG A 188 -13.50 -31.54 -14.77
#